data_AF-A0A1V3LAX7-F1
#
_entry.id   AF-A0A1V3LAX7-F1
#
_cell.length_a   1.000
_cell.length_b   1.000
_cell.length_c   1.000
_cell.angle_alpha   90.00
_cell.angle_beta   90.00
_cell.angle_gamma   90.00
#
_symmetry.space_group_name_H-M   'P 1'
#
loop_
_entity.id
_entity.type
_entity.pdbx_description
1 polymer ?
#
loop_
_entity_poly.entity_id
_entity_poly.type
_entity_poly.pdbx_seq_one_letter_code
_entity_poly.pdbx_strand_id
1 'polypeptide(L)' 'MNKKLCIDLNFLAKPCASRGIKETSKLRWFKRKNGELVLQNAFLEITKYEDGTEMTKIIWKDVETVCEE' A
#
# COMPACT_ATOMS: atom_id res chain seq x y z
N MET A 1 -7.63 19.33 16.71
CA MET A 1 -6.69 18.87 15.67
C MET A 1 -6.75 17.34 15.68
N ASN A 2 -7.34 16.69 14.68
CA ASN A 2 -7.48 15.22 14.66
C ASN A 2 -6.11 14.59 14.43
N LYS A 3 -5.54 13.95 15.47
CA LYS A 3 -4.31 13.17 15.32
C LYS A 3 -4.61 11.94 14.46
N LYS A 4 -3.90 11.79 13.33
CA LYS A 4 -4.00 10.58 12.51
C LYS A 4 -3.24 9.46 13.21
N LEU A 5 -3.88 8.32 13.44
CA LEU A 5 -3.24 7.11 13.96
C LEU A 5 -2.88 6.19 12.78
N CYS A 6 -1.70 5.58 12.85
CA CYS A 6 -1.22 4.58 11.91
C CYS A 6 -0.86 3.31 12.69
N ILE A 7 -1.14 2.14 12.11
CA ILE A 7 -0.85 0.84 12.72
C ILE A 7 0.55 0.40 12.27
N ASP A 8 1.39 -0.05 13.19
CA ASP A 8 2.72 -0.60 12.89
C ASP A 8 2.69 -2.12 12.62
N LEU A 9 3.86 -2.73 12.44
CA LEU A 9 4.04 -4.15 12.11
C LEU A 9 3.69 -5.06 13.30
N ASN A 10 3.69 -4.50 14.51
CA ASN A 10 3.29 -5.18 15.74
C ASN A 10 1.80 -4.93 16.04
N PHE A 11 1.04 -4.42 15.08
CA PHE A 11 -0.37 -4.07 15.21
C PHE A 11 -0.64 -2.98 16.26
N LEU A 12 0.36 -2.17 16.60
CA LEU A 12 0.22 -1.07 17.56
C LEU A 12 -0.21 0.22 16.84
N ALA A 13 -1.23 0.88 17.38
CA ALA A 13 -1.65 2.19 16.92
C ALA A 13 -0.69 3.26 17.45
N LYS A 14 -0.05 4.01 16.55
CA LYS A 14 0.90 5.08 16.86
C LYS A 14 0.50 6.40 16.19
N PRO A 15 0.82 7.56 16.79
CA PRO A 15 0.65 8.85 16.14
C PRO A 15 1.43 8.91 14.84
N CYS A 16 0.75 9.33 13.78
CA CYS A 16 1.25 9.32 12.42
C CYS A 16 1.61 10.75 12.01
N ALA A 17 2.90 11.00 11.75
CA ALA A 17 3.38 12.29 11.28
C ALA A 17 3.11 12.48 9.80
N SER A 18 3.38 11.47 8.97
CA SER A 18 3.06 11.50 7.54
C SER A 18 2.91 10.10 6.94
N ARG A 19 2.19 10.03 5.82
CA ARG A 19 2.00 8.82 5.04
C ARG A 19 2.14 9.14 3.56
N GLY A 20 2.93 8.36 2.86
CA GLY A 20 3.19 8.51 1.43
C GLY A 20 3.07 7.17 0.71
N ILE A 21 2.74 7.22 -0.57
CA ILE A 21 2.69 6.04 -1.44
C ILE A 21 3.58 6.32 -2.64
N LYS A 22 4.49 5.41 -2.94
CA LYS A 22 5.37 5.47 -4.11
C LYS A 22 5.15 4.23 -4.97
N GLU A 23 4.98 4.41 -6.26
CA GLU A 23 4.91 3.27 -7.19
C GLU A 23 6.26 2.53 -7.20
N THR A 24 6.21 1.19 -7.16
CA THR A 24 7.39 0.38 -7.45
C THR A 24 7.24 -0.22 -8.85
N SER A 25 8.13 0.18 -9.76
CA SER A 25 8.08 -0.24 -11.16
C SER A 25 8.43 -1.71 -11.40
N LYS A 26 8.73 -2.48 -10.35
CA LYS A 26 9.40 -3.79 -10.47
C LYS A 26 8.50 -5.01 -10.23
N LEU A 27 7.28 -4.83 -9.72
CA LEU A 27 6.41 -5.94 -9.34
C LEU A 27 4.99 -5.71 -9.84
N ARG A 28 4.56 -6.57 -10.76
CA ARG A 28 3.21 -6.63 -11.30
C ARG A 28 2.72 -8.06 -11.26
N TRP A 29 1.49 -8.28 -10.83
CA TRP A 29 0.84 -9.59 -10.86
C TRP A 29 -0.60 -9.47 -11.29
N PHE A 30 -1.15 -10.57 -11.79
CA PHE A 30 -2.56 -10.66 -12.12
C PHE A 30 -3.33 -11.32 -10.98
N LYS A 31 -4.52 -10.82 -10.67
CA LYS A 31 -5.50 -11.53 -9.84
C LYS A 31 -6.81 -11.68 -10.60
N ARG A 32 -7.57 -12.73 -10.30
CA ARG A 32 -8.97 -12.81 -10.71
C ARG A 32 -9.86 -12.08 -9.71
N LYS A 33 -10.79 -11.27 -10.21
CA LYS A 33 -11.78 -10.55 -9.41
C LYS A 33 -13.10 -10.57 -10.18
N ASN A 34 -14.14 -11.17 -9.61
CA ASN A 34 -15.47 -11.26 -10.23
C ASN A 34 -15.47 -11.87 -11.65
N GLY A 35 -14.60 -12.84 -11.91
CA GLY A 35 -14.46 -13.47 -13.23
C GLY A 35 -13.53 -12.74 -14.19
N GLU A 36 -13.16 -11.49 -13.91
CA GLU A 36 -12.23 -10.70 -14.72
C GLU A 36 -10.78 -10.89 -14.25
N LEU A 37 -9.83 -10.83 -15.19
CA LEU A 37 -8.41 -10.78 -14.90
C LEU A 37 -7.99 -9.31 -14.69
N VAL A 38 -7.37 -9.00 -13.56
CA VAL A 38 -7.00 -7.64 -13.17
C VAL A 38 -5.50 -7.57 -12.95
N LEU A 39 -4.82 -6.64 -13.64
CA LEU A 39 -3.43 -6.30 -13.40
C LEU A 39 -3.31 -5.50 -12.10
N GLN A 40 -2.44 -5.94 -11.21
CA GLN A 40 -2.08 -5.22 -10.01
C GLN A 40 -0.61 -4.79 -10.06
N ASN A 41 -0.35 -3.53 -9.71
CA ASN A 41 1.00 -3.05 -9.44
C ASN A 41 1.23 -2.97 -7.93
N ALA A 42 2.45 -3.28 -7.53
CA ALA A 42 2.91 -3.04 -6.18
C ALA A 42 3.23 -1.54 -5.98
N PHE A 43 2.98 -1.06 -4.77
CA PHE A 43 3.36 0.26 -4.28
C PHE A 43 4.03 0.10 -2.92
N LEU A 44 4.97 0.99 -2.62
CA LEU A 44 5.56 1.15 -1.31
C LEU A 44 4.78 2.23 -0.56
N GLU A 45 4.03 1.80 0.46
CA GLU A 45 3.47 2.71 1.45
C GLU A 45 4.55 2.99 2.50
N ILE A 46 4.91 4.25 2.65
CA ILE A 46 5.89 4.72 3.64
C ILE A 46 5.11 5.51 4.69
N THR A 47 5.24 5.09 5.94
CA THR A 47 4.62 5.73 7.10
C THR A 47 5.72 6.25 8.01
N LYS A 48 5.69 7.55 8.33
CA LYS A 48 6.56 8.17 9.33
C LYS A 48 5.74 8.47 10.58
N TYR A 49 6.17 7.95 11.71
CA TYR A 49 5.54 8.17 13.01
C TYR A 49 6.13 9.41 13.70
N GLU A 50 5.43 9.95 14.69
CA GLU A 50 5.91 11.13 15.45
C GLU A 50 7.17 10.84 16.27
N ASP A 51 7.43 9.57 16.62
CA ASP A 51 8.65 9.13 17.32
C ASP A 51 9.90 9.04 16.42
N GLY A 52 9.77 9.41 15.14
CA GLY A 52 10.83 9.35 14.15
C GLY A 52 10.99 7.99 13.48
N THR A 53 10.22 6.98 13.88
CA THR A 53 10.23 5.66 13.25
C THR A 53 9.65 5.76 11.83
N GLU A 54 10.24 5.03 10.89
CA GLU A 54 9.72 4.87 9.53
C GLU A 54 9.37 3.40 9.28
N MET A 55 8.24 3.20 8.61
CA MET A 55 7.78 1.89 8.16
C MET A 55 7.49 1.89 6.68
N THR A 56 8.01 0.89 5.98
CA THR A 56 7.70 0.64 4.57
C THR A 56 6.92 -0.66 4.44
N LYS A 57 5.79 -0.62 3.74
CA LYS A 57 4.96 -1.80 3.44
C LYS A 57 4.64 -1.86 1.95
N ILE A 58 4.66 -3.06 1.37
CA ILE A 58 4.15 -3.30 0.02
C ILE A 58 2.62 -3.38 0.08
N ILE A 59 1.96 -2.56 -0.74
CA ILE A 59 0.51 -2.63 -0.99
C ILE A 59 0.28 -2.88 -2.48
N TRP A 60 -0.76 -3.64 -2.80
CA TRP A 60 -1.14 -3.94 -4.18
C TRP A 60 -2.35 -3.11 -4.56
N LYS A 61 -2.31 -2.45 -5.72
CA LYS A 61 -3.44 -1.70 -6.26
C LYS A 61 -3.82 -2.23 -7.63
N ASP A 62 -5.13 -2.33 -7.85
CA ASP A 62 -5.72 -2.68 -9.14
C ASP A 62 -5.41 -1.52 -10.11
N VAL A 63 -4.82 -1.83 -11.26
CA VAL A 63 -4.43 -0.83 -12.28
C VAL A 63 -5.39 -0.85 -13.44
N GLU A 64 -5.61 -2.03 -14.03
CA GLU A 64 -6.48 -2.22 -15.18
C GLU A 64 -7.05 -3.63 -15.22
N THR A 65 -8.23 -3.76 -15.83
CA THR A 65 -8.80 -5.05 -16.20
C THR A 65 -8.24 -5.44 -17.57
N VAL A 66 -7.77 -6.67 -17.69
CA VAL A 66 -7.20 -7.22 -18.92
C VAL A 66 -8.13 -8.29 -19.50
N CYS A 67 -8.27 -8.28 -20.82
CA CYS A 67 -8.93 -9.35 -21.55
C CYS A 67 -7.99 -10.57 -21.65
N GLU A 68 -8.54 -11.77 -21.52
CA GLU A 68 -7.82 -13.00 -21.86
C GLU A 68 -7.91 -13.18 -23.39
N GLU A 69 -6.77 -13.27 -24.08
CA GLU A 69 -6.68 -13.67 -25.50
C GLU A 69 -6.63 -15.19 -25.66
#